data_AF-A0A661KLA8-F1
#
_entry.id   AF-A0A661KLA8-F1
#
_cell.length_a   1.000
_cell.length_b   1.000
_cell.length_c   1.000
_cell.angle_alpha   90.00
_cell.angle_beta   90.00
_cell.angle_gamma   90.00
#
_symmetry.space_group_name_H-M   'P 1'
#
loop_
_entity.id
_entity.type
_entity.pdbx_description
1 polymer ?
#
loop_
_entity_poly.entity_id
_entity_poly.type
_entity_poly.pdbx_seq_one_letter_code
_entity_poly.pdbx_strand_id
1 'polypeptide(L)' 'MSLFDKDYVKTGIFTKEFSRWLHEAFDLRQRSDYAPKYSPSAEKAKTTLQNAMAFLKEVKDKLENLEY' A
#
# COMPACT_ATOMS: atom_id res chain seq x y z
N MET A 1 2.04 14.33 1.70
CA MET A 1 1.92 13.61 0.42
C MET A 1 3.15 12.74 0.29
N SER A 2 2.99 11.43 0.17
CA SER A 2 4.15 10.51 0.15
C SER A 2 4.94 10.70 -1.16
N LEU A 3 6.24 10.41 -1.16
CA LEU A 3 7.03 10.38 -2.40
C LEU A 3 6.40 9.43 -3.43
N PHE A 4 5.81 8.32 -2.96
CA PHE A 4 5.09 7.38 -3.81
C PHE A 4 3.97 8.06 -4.61
N ASP A 5 3.15 8.88 -3.95
CA ASP A 5 2.05 9.59 -4.60
C ASP A 5 2.57 10.58 -5.66
N LYS A 6 3.64 11.29 -5.32
CA LYS A 6 4.20 12.33 -6.18
C LYS A 6 4.86 11.73 -7.42
N ASP A 7 5.70 10.72 -7.23
CA ASP A 7 6.62 10.28 -8.27
C ASP A 7 6.05 9.13 -9.12
N TYR A 8 5.07 8.39 -8.59
CA TYR A 8 4.55 7.19 -9.26
C TYR A 8 3.04 7.20 -9.50
N VAL A 9 2.26 7.87 -8.67
CA VAL A 9 0.79 7.93 -8.87
C VAL A 9 0.41 9.11 -9.76
N LYS A 10 0.97 10.31 -9.52
CA LYS A 10 0.71 11.49 -10.35
C LYS A 10 1.30 11.39 -11.75
N THR A 11 2.33 10.57 -11.94
CA THR A 11 2.94 10.27 -13.24
C THR A 11 2.18 9.21 -14.03
N GLY A 12 1.14 8.61 -13.43
CA GLY A 12 0.30 7.59 -14.08
C GLY A 12 0.90 6.18 -14.07
N ILE A 13 2.06 5.97 -13.45
CA ILE A 13 2.71 4.65 -13.35
C ILE A 13 1.83 3.70 -12.54
N PHE A 14 1.27 4.17 -11.43
CA PHE A 14 0.28 3.44 -10.63
C PHE A 14 -1.04 4.22 -10.52
N THR A 15 -2.14 3.49 -10.37
CA THR A 15 -3.45 4.10 -10.13
C THR A 15 -3.56 4.64 -8.70
N LYS A 16 -4.55 5.50 -8.46
CA LYS A 16 -4.82 6.08 -7.13
C LYS A 16 -5.11 5.02 -6.05
N GLU A 17 -5.55 3.82 -6.45
CA GLU A 17 -5.82 2.73 -5.51
C GLU A 17 -4.56 2.26 -4.78
N PHE A 18 -3.40 2.26 -5.45
CA PHE A 18 -2.13 1.89 -4.82
C PHE A 18 -1.70 2.90 -3.75
N SER A 19 -1.93 4.20 -3.99
CA SER A 19 -1.76 5.25 -2.98
C SER A 19 -2.64 4.97 -1.75
N ARG A 20 -3.94 4.73 -1.99
CA ARG A 20 -4.91 4.45 -0.93
C ARG A 20 -4.50 3.25 -0.09
N TRP A 21 -4.11 2.14 -0.73
CA TRP A 21 -3.68 0.93 -0.02
C TRP A 21 -2.44 1.17 0.84
N LEU A 22 -1.46 1.92 0.32
CA LEU A 22 -0.24 2.22 1.06
C LEU A 22 -0.53 3.07 2.31
N HIS A 23 -1.35 4.13 2.16
CA HIS A 23 -1.76 4.97 3.29
C HIS A 23 -2.60 4.20 4.31
N GLU A 24 -3.54 3.37 3.87
CA GLU A 24 -4.36 2.54 4.76
C GLU A 24 -3.52 1.50 5.53
N ALA A 25 -2.55 0.86 4.87
CA ALA A 25 -1.65 -0.09 5.52
C ALA A 25 -0.75 0.62 6.55
N PHE A 26 -0.24 1.81 6.22
CA PHE A 26 0.58 2.61 7.13
C PHE A 26 -0.21 3.05 8.37
N ASP A 27 -1.40 3.61 8.20
CA ASP A 27 -2.28 4.01 9.31
C ASP A 27 -2.71 2.82 10.16
N LEU A 28 -3.05 1.69 9.53
CA LEU A 28 -3.38 0.46 10.25
C LEU A 28 -2.20 -0.02 11.10
N ARG A 29 -0.99 -0.02 10.54
CA ARG A 29 0.23 -0.37 11.27
C ARG A 29 0.45 0.59 12.43
N GLN A 30 0.36 1.91 12.21
CA GLN A 30 0.59 2.89 13.28
C GLN A 30 -0.35 2.66 14.46
N ARG A 31 -1.64 2.41 14.20
CA ARG A 31 -2.59 2.13 15.28
C ARG A 31 -2.33 0.79 15.95
N SER A 32 -1.98 -0.24 15.18
CA SER A 32 -1.72 -1.58 15.74
C SER A 32 -0.45 -1.63 16.60
N ASP A 33 0.61 -0.94 16.17
CA ASP A 33 1.91 -0.98 16.85
C ASP A 33 1.97 -0.01 18.05
N TYR A 34 1.27 1.13 17.97
CA TYR A 34 1.48 2.24 18.91
C TYR A 34 0.24 2.69 19.68
N ALA A 35 -0.99 2.30 19.30
CA ALA A 35 -2.17 2.68 20.08
C ALA A 35 -2.35 1.74 21.29
N PRO A 36 -2.59 2.27 22.50
CA PRO A 36 -2.69 1.44 23.71
C PRO A 36 -3.77 0.36 23.71
N LYS A 37 -4.84 0.54 22.93
CA LYS A 37 -5.98 -0.38 22.84
C LYS A 37 -6.54 -0.40 21.42
N TYR A 38 -5.78 -0.95 20.49
CA TYR A 38 -6.25 -1.16 19.13
C TYR A 38 -5.88 -2.55 18.63
N SER A 39 -6.87 -3.25 18.11
CA SER A 39 -6.69 -4.46 17.32
C SER A 39 -7.62 -4.36 16.12
N PRO A 40 -7.13 -4.58 14.88
CA PRO A 40 -8.02 -4.62 13.73
C PRO A 40 -8.94 -5.83 13.77
N SER A 41 -10.07 -5.73 13.07
CA SER A 41 -10.87 -6.91 12.76
C SER A 41 -10.12 -7.85 11.81
N ALA A 42 -10.45 -9.14 11.87
CA ALA A 42 -9.90 -10.14 10.94
C ALA A 42 -10.16 -9.76 9.47
N GLU A 43 -11.34 -9.21 9.18
CA GLU A 43 -11.71 -8.71 7.84
C GLU A 43 -10.75 -7.59 7.39
N LYS A 44 -10.52 -6.57 8.23
CA LYS A 44 -9.62 -5.46 7.89
C LYS A 44 -8.19 -5.94 7.69
N ALA A 45 -7.71 -6.84 8.56
CA ALA A 45 -6.39 -7.45 8.42
C ALA A 45 -6.26 -8.23 7.11
N LYS A 46 -7.27 -9.05 6.76
CA LYS A 46 -7.32 -9.83 5.52
C LYS A 46 -7.31 -8.93 4.28
N THR A 47 -8.16 -7.90 4.25
CA THR A 47 -8.19 -6.94 3.14
C THR A 47 -6.86 -6.21 2.99
N THR A 48 -6.26 -5.73 4.08
CA THR A 48 -4.95 -5.08 4.02
C THR A 48 -3.86 -6.03 3.51
N LEU A 49 -3.86 -7.30 3.93
CA LEU A 49 -2.93 -8.30 3.44
C LEU A 49 -3.12 -8.57 1.93
N GLN A 50 -4.36 -8.71 1.47
CA GLN A 50 -4.68 -8.90 0.04
C GLN A 50 -4.21 -7.71 -0.80
N ASN A 51 -4.49 -6.49 -0.34
CA ASN A 51 -4.03 -5.27 -1.01
C ASN A 51 -2.50 -5.17 -1.05
N ALA A 52 -1.81 -5.55 0.04
CA ALA A 52 -0.36 -5.56 0.09
C ALA A 52 0.25 -6.58 -0.88
N MET A 53 -0.33 -7.78 -1.00
CA MET A 53 0.11 -8.78 -1.97
C MET A 53 -0.08 -8.29 -3.41
N ALA A 54 -1.23 -7.69 -3.73
CA ALA A 54 -1.47 -7.10 -5.05
C ALA A 54 -0.51 -5.93 -5.34
N PHE A 55 -0.26 -5.09 -4.34
CA PHE A 55 0.70 -3.99 -4.43
C PHE A 55 2.10 -4.50 -4.79
N LEU A 56 2.60 -5.50 -4.05
CA LEU A 56 3.92 -6.07 -4.28
C LEU A 56 4.03 -6.76 -5.64
N LYS A 57 2.97 -7.43 -6.09
CA LYS A 57 2.94 -8.05 -7.42
C LYS A 57 3.13 -7.00 -8.51
N GLU A 58 2.31 -5.95 -8.53
CA GLU A 58 2.40 -4.91 -9.56
C GLU A 58 3.77 -4.20 -9.54
N VAL A 59 4.33 -3.92 -8.35
CA VAL A 59 5.66 -3.33 -8.25
C VAL A 59 6.72 -4.23 -8.88
N LYS A 60 6.68 -5.54 -8.59
CA LYS A 60 7.61 -6.51 -9.20
C LYS A 60 7.43 -6.58 -10.71
N ASP A 61 6.20 -6.70 -11.18
CA ASP A 61 5.90 -6.76 -12.61
C ASP A 61 6.45 -5.52 -13.33
N LYS A 62 6.28 -4.32 -12.76
CA LYS A 62 6.85 -3.11 -13.37
C LYS A 62 8.37 -3.10 -13.34
N LEU A 63 9.01 -3.53 -12.25
CA LEU A 63 10.47 -3.59 -12.13
C LEU A 63 11.10 -4.59 -13.11
N GLU A 64 10.47 -5.73 -13.33
CA GLU A 64 10.92 -6.76 -14.27
C GLU A 64 10.77 -6.31 -15.74
N ASN A 65 9.82 -5.42 -16.02
CA ASN A 65 9.58 -4.86 -17.36
C ASN A 65 10.29 -3.50 -17.58
N LEU A 66 11.20 -3.09 -16.70
CA LEU A 66 12.04 -1.91 -16.96
C LEU A 66 13.13 -2.30 -17.98
N GLU A 67 12.93 -1.90 -19.23
CA GLU A 67 14.01 -1.92 -20.22
C GLU A 67 15.07 -0.87 -19.83
N TYR A 68 16.33 -1.30 -19.74
CA TYR A 68 17.51 -0.45 -19.47
C TYR A 68 18.13 0.08 -20.76
#